data_AF-A0A3A0G2W2-F1
#
_entry.id   AF-A0A3A0G2W2-F1
#
_cell.length_a   1.000
_cell.length_b   1.000
_cell.length_c   1.000
_cell.angle_alpha   90.00
_cell.angle_beta   90.00
_cell.angle_gamma   90.00
#
_symmetry.space_group_name_H-M   'P 1'
#
loop_
_entity.id
_entity.type
_entity.pdbx_description
1 polymer ?
#
loop_
_entity_poly.entity_id
_entity_poly.type
_entity_poly.pdbx_seq_one_letter_code
_entity_poly.pdbx_strand_id
1 'polypeptide(L)'
;MDGNTFRSRLLALIQKSRQAYRLYTSVGRLPRAANNSEYTETQALQWRSVNADLIKTLGLAAESRDAKVMVREVFMLRERMYDEFRLGEADMRQKQRELTACAESGDFIRASLLSKELVAIKAKVEACQAAHHELDDLVTKSKITAPREAPISLPEEQVIVPTERLAKVIPLRKH
;
A
#
# COMPACT_ATOMS: atom_id res chain seq x y z
N MET A 1 16.60 29.07 -14.32
CA MET A 1 16.82 27.66 -13.95
C MET A 1 15.68 27.27 -13.03
N ASP A 2 14.59 26.77 -13.59
CA ASP A 2 13.38 26.52 -12.82
C ASP A 2 13.57 25.29 -11.95
N GLY A 3 13.73 25.53 -10.65
CA GLY A 3 13.81 24.46 -9.66
C GLY A 3 12.49 23.69 -9.67
N ASN A 4 12.49 22.50 -10.25
CA ASN A 4 11.36 21.59 -10.19
C ASN A 4 10.96 21.38 -8.71
N THR A 5 9.83 21.97 -8.32
CA THR A 5 9.31 21.86 -6.96
C THR A 5 8.80 20.45 -6.73
N PHE A 6 8.65 20.05 -5.46
CA PHE A 6 8.05 18.76 -5.14
C PHE A 6 6.66 18.59 -5.77
N ARG A 7 5.85 19.67 -5.75
CA ARG A 7 4.54 19.72 -6.39
C ARG A 7 4.61 19.50 -7.90
N SER A 8 5.56 20.12 -8.62
CA SER A 8 5.67 19.91 -10.07
C SER A 8 6.05 18.47 -10.41
N ARG A 9 6.95 17.85 -9.62
CA ARG A 9 7.30 16.44 -9.77
C ARG A 9 6.15 15.49 -9.42
N LEU A 10 5.38 15.79 -8.37
CA LEU A 10 4.18 15.05 -7.99
C LEU A 10 3.15 15.07 -9.12
N LEU A 11 2.89 16.25 -9.71
CA LEU A 11 1.98 16.38 -10.85
C LEU A 11 2.49 15.60 -12.08
N ALA A 12 3.79 15.59 -12.33
CA ALA A 12 4.38 14.78 -13.40
C ALA A 12 4.15 13.28 -13.16
N LEU A 13 4.31 12.80 -11.92
CA LEU A 13 4.01 11.41 -11.55
C LEU A 13 2.53 11.05 -11.74
N ILE A 14 1.62 11.96 -11.39
CA ILE A 14 0.17 11.79 -11.63
C ILE A 14 -0.10 11.66 -13.13
N GLN A 15 0.53 12.49 -13.98
CA GLN A 15 0.36 12.42 -15.42
C GLN A 15 0.92 11.11 -16.00
N LYS A 16 2.08 10.66 -15.53
CA LYS A 16 2.64 9.35 -15.90
C LYS A 16 1.69 8.21 -15.53
N SER A 17 1.12 8.24 -14.32
CA SER A 17 0.14 7.25 -13.85
C SER A 17 -1.13 7.25 -14.72
N ARG A 18 -1.62 8.43 -15.13
CA ARG A 18 -2.77 8.54 -16.07
C ARG A 18 -2.46 7.99 -17.46
N GLN A 19 -1.24 8.17 -17.95
CA GLN A 19 -0.81 7.59 -19.22
C GLN A 19 -0.77 6.06 -19.14
N ALA A 20 -0.18 5.51 -18.08
CA ALA A 20 -0.16 4.07 -17.82
C ALA A 20 -1.59 3.49 -17.70
N TYR A 21 -2.47 4.14 -16.94
CA TYR A 21 -3.87 3.74 -16.80
C TYR A 21 -4.60 3.65 -18.15
N ARG A 22 -4.40 4.64 -19.04
CA ARG A 22 -5.00 4.65 -20.38
C ARG A 22 -4.44 3.53 -21.26
N LEU A 23 -3.12 3.30 -21.22
CA LEU A 23 -2.47 2.21 -21.94
C LEU A 23 -3.05 0.86 -21.54
N TYR A 24 -3.18 0.59 -20.24
CA TYR A 24 -3.74 -0.68 -19.78
C TYR A 24 -5.24 -0.82 -20.06
N THR A 25 -5.95 0.30 -20.24
CA THR A 25 -7.33 0.30 -20.70
C THR A 25 -7.46 -0.07 -22.18
N SER A 26 -6.49 0.32 -23.03
CA SER A 26 -6.49 -0.06 -24.44
C SER A 26 -6.03 -1.51 -24.67
N VAL A 27 -5.10 -2.03 -23.84
CA VAL A 27 -4.67 -3.43 -23.89
C VAL A 27 -5.84 -4.40 -23.70
N GLY A 28 -6.79 -4.09 -22.82
CA GLY A 28 -8.01 -4.90 -22.62
C GLY A 28 -9.05 -4.83 -23.74
N ARG A 29 -8.83 -4.03 -24.79
CA ARG A 29 -9.78 -3.87 -25.92
C ARG A 29 -9.30 -4.52 -27.22
N LEU A 30 -8.14 -5.15 -27.24
CA LEU A 30 -7.63 -5.84 -28.42
C LEU A 30 -8.52 -7.06 -28.75
N PRO A 31 -8.78 -7.35 -30.04
CA PRO A 31 -9.60 -8.49 -30.45
C PRO A 31 -9.09 -9.79 -29.82
N ARG A 32 -10.00 -10.64 -29.32
CA ARG A 32 -9.78 -11.92 -28.61
C ARG A 32 -9.14 -13.03 -29.47
N ALA A 33 -8.14 -12.71 -30.29
CA ALA A 33 -7.55 -13.62 -31.28
C ALA A 33 -6.38 -14.45 -30.74
N ALA A 34 -6.04 -14.37 -29.45
CA ALA A 34 -4.91 -15.13 -28.89
C ALA A 34 -5.30 -15.86 -27.60
N ASN A 35 -4.93 -17.13 -27.50
CA ASN A 35 -5.16 -18.05 -26.38
C ASN A 35 -4.66 -17.54 -25.00
N ASN A 36 -3.99 -16.38 -24.93
CA ASN A 36 -3.48 -15.74 -23.72
C ASN A 36 -4.23 -14.44 -23.33
N SER A 37 -5.37 -14.15 -23.96
CA SER A 37 -6.12 -12.90 -23.72
C SER A 37 -6.60 -12.76 -22.28
N GLU A 38 -7.00 -13.86 -21.63
CA GLU A 38 -7.55 -13.85 -20.26
C GLU A 38 -6.49 -13.45 -19.21
N TYR A 39 -5.29 -14.03 -19.29
CA TYR A 39 -4.19 -13.67 -18.37
C TYR A 39 -3.71 -12.23 -18.59
N THR A 40 -3.67 -11.80 -19.86
CA THR A 40 -3.30 -10.43 -20.22
C THR A 40 -4.33 -9.43 -19.69
N GLU A 41 -5.62 -9.73 -19.82
CA GLU A 41 -6.71 -8.91 -19.30
C GLU A 41 -6.67 -8.83 -17.76
N THR A 42 -6.39 -9.97 -17.11
CA THR A 42 -6.22 -10.05 -15.65
C THR A 42 -5.06 -9.18 -15.18
N GLN A 43 -3.91 -9.26 -15.84
CA GLN A 43 -2.75 -8.41 -15.54
C GLN A 43 -3.08 -6.93 -15.72
N ALA A 44 -3.66 -6.56 -16.87
CA ALA A 44 -4.05 -5.19 -17.17
C ALA A 44 -5.08 -4.64 -16.18
N LEU A 45 -6.00 -5.48 -15.67
CA LEU A 45 -6.95 -5.10 -14.63
C LEU A 45 -6.24 -4.70 -13.34
N GLN A 46 -5.29 -5.51 -12.86
CA GLN A 46 -4.55 -5.22 -11.64
C GLN A 46 -3.71 -3.95 -11.76
N TRP A 47 -3.00 -3.80 -12.89
CA TRP A 47 -2.22 -2.59 -13.16
C TRP A 47 -3.08 -1.33 -13.23
N ARG A 48 -4.27 -1.41 -13.84
CA ARG A 48 -5.24 -0.30 -13.85
C ARG A 48 -5.71 0.03 -12.44
N SER A 49 -6.04 -0.98 -11.63
CA SER A 49 -6.53 -0.79 -10.27
C SER A 49 -5.52 -0.01 -9.42
N VAL A 50 -4.26 -0.45 -9.41
CA VAL A 50 -3.18 0.23 -8.66
C VAL A 50 -2.95 1.65 -9.19
N ASN A 51 -2.93 1.86 -10.51
CA ASN A 51 -2.76 3.21 -11.07
C ASN A 51 -3.94 4.12 -10.75
N ALA A 52 -5.18 3.61 -10.74
CA ALA A 52 -6.35 4.40 -10.36
C ALA A 52 -6.27 4.88 -8.91
N ASP A 53 -5.86 3.99 -8.00
CA ASP A 53 -5.67 4.32 -6.59
C ASP A 53 -4.51 5.32 -6.38
N LEU A 54 -3.41 5.16 -7.12
CA LEU A 54 -2.28 6.08 -7.13
C LEU A 54 -2.71 7.48 -7.61
N ILE A 55 -3.43 7.57 -8.75
CA ILE A 55 -3.94 8.83 -9.29
C ILE A 55 -4.87 9.52 -8.29
N LYS A 56 -5.78 8.77 -7.68
CA LYS A 56 -6.74 9.30 -6.71
C LYS A 56 -6.01 9.87 -5.49
N THR A 57 -5.16 9.07 -4.86
CA THR A 57 -4.49 9.43 -3.60
C THR A 57 -3.50 10.57 -3.80
N LEU A 58 -2.68 10.53 -4.86
CA LEU A 58 -1.76 11.62 -5.18
C LEU A 58 -2.51 12.89 -5.60
N GLY A 59 -3.66 12.76 -6.28
CA GLY A 59 -4.54 13.88 -6.61
C GLY A 59 -5.01 14.62 -5.36
N LEU A 60 -5.52 13.89 -4.38
CA LEU A 60 -5.93 14.45 -3.08
C LEU A 60 -4.76 15.11 -2.35
N ALA A 61 -3.58 14.48 -2.33
CA ALA A 61 -2.38 15.07 -1.74
C ALA A 61 -1.98 16.39 -2.43
N ALA A 62 -2.07 16.44 -3.76
CA ALA A 62 -1.75 17.62 -4.55
C ALA A 62 -2.75 18.78 -4.35
N GLU A 63 -4.00 18.51 -3.96
CA GLU A 63 -4.97 19.55 -3.65
C GLU A 63 -4.68 20.28 -2.33
N SER A 64 -3.91 19.65 -1.42
CA SER A 64 -3.52 20.28 -0.15
C SER A 64 -2.69 21.53 -0.40
N ARG A 65 -3.07 22.65 0.23
CA ARG A 65 -2.27 23.89 0.21
C ARG A 65 -1.05 23.82 1.13
N ASP A 66 -1.06 22.92 2.11
CA ASP A 66 0.04 22.71 3.03
C ASP A 66 1.04 21.67 2.46
N ALA A 67 2.27 22.13 2.21
CA ALA A 67 3.35 21.30 1.71
C ALA A 67 3.71 20.16 2.68
N LYS A 68 3.61 20.35 4.00
CA LYS A 68 3.90 19.30 4.98
C LYS A 68 2.89 18.17 4.91
N VAL A 69 1.60 18.52 4.78
CA VAL A 69 0.52 17.54 4.59
C VAL A 69 0.74 16.78 3.29
N MET A 70 0.95 17.48 2.18
CA MET A 70 1.21 16.85 0.87
C MET A 70 2.39 15.86 0.93
N VAL A 71 3.50 16.24 1.58
CA VAL A 71 4.64 15.35 1.79
C VAL A 71 4.26 14.13 2.61
N ARG A 72 3.60 14.32 3.76
CA ARG A 72 3.18 13.23 4.64
C ARG A 72 2.30 12.21 3.91
N GLU A 73 1.31 12.68 3.16
CA GLU A 73 0.42 11.79 2.39
C GLU A 73 1.19 10.96 1.34
N VAL A 74 2.21 11.55 0.70
CA VAL A 74 3.08 10.83 -0.25
C VAL A 74 3.93 9.77 0.46
N PHE A 75 4.48 10.07 1.64
CA PHE A 75 5.22 9.09 2.44
C PHE A 75 4.32 7.94 2.90
N MET A 76 3.14 8.23 3.44
CA MET A 76 2.16 7.22 3.82
C MET A 76 1.77 6.33 2.63
N LEU A 77 1.60 6.92 1.45
CA LEU A 77 1.30 6.17 0.24
C LEU A 77 2.47 5.25 -0.17
N ARG A 78 3.71 5.73 -0.07
CA ARG A 78 4.92 4.94 -0.34
C ARG A 78 5.01 3.72 0.56
N GLU A 79 4.78 3.88 1.86
CA GLU A 79 4.78 2.79 2.83
C GLU A 79 3.64 1.81 2.56
N ARG A 80 2.42 2.31 2.32
CA ARG A 80 1.28 1.44 1.97
C ARG A 80 1.55 0.60 0.72
N MET A 81 2.14 1.18 -0.32
CA MET A 81 2.48 0.44 -1.55
C MET A 81 3.57 -0.63 -1.29
N TYR A 82 4.52 -0.35 -0.40
CA TYR A 82 5.50 -1.32 0.06
C TYR A 82 4.85 -2.47 0.82
N ASP A 83 3.97 -2.17 1.77
CA ASP A 83 3.27 -3.18 2.56
C ASP A 83 2.38 -4.07 1.68
N GLU A 84 1.61 -3.48 0.76
CA GLU A 84 0.80 -4.24 -0.21
C GLU A 84 1.67 -5.15 -1.09
N PHE A 85 2.83 -4.67 -1.53
CA PHE A 85 3.80 -5.47 -2.27
C PHE A 85 4.30 -6.66 -1.43
N ARG A 86 4.71 -6.43 -0.18
CA ARG A 86 5.26 -7.49 0.70
C ARG A 86 4.22 -8.52 1.11
N LEU A 87 3.00 -8.07 1.40
CA LEU A 87 1.87 -8.97 1.69
C LEU A 87 1.52 -9.80 0.45
N GLY A 88 1.51 -9.19 -0.73
CA GLY A 88 1.28 -9.90 -1.98
C GLY A 88 2.37 -10.94 -2.30
N GLU A 89 3.64 -10.67 -2.00
CA GLU A 89 4.71 -11.69 -2.14
C GLU A 89 4.50 -12.89 -1.20
N ALA A 90 4.07 -12.65 0.04
CA ALA A 90 3.79 -13.71 0.99
C ALA A 90 2.61 -14.59 0.52
N ASP A 91 1.53 -13.95 0.07
CA ASP A 91 0.35 -14.64 -0.47
C ASP A 91 0.68 -15.42 -1.75
N MET A 92 1.46 -14.83 -2.65
CA MET A 92 1.93 -15.50 -3.87
C MET A 92 2.72 -16.79 -3.54
N ARG A 93 3.65 -16.74 -2.58
CA ARG A 93 4.40 -17.93 -2.15
C ARG A 93 3.50 -18.99 -1.53
N GLN A 94 2.49 -18.58 -0.76
CA GLN A 94 1.52 -19.50 -0.19
C GLN A 94 0.70 -20.20 -1.28
N LYS A 95 0.13 -19.44 -2.21
CA LYS A 95 -0.67 -19.95 -3.34
C LYS A 95 0.14 -20.81 -4.30
N GLN A 96 1.42 -20.51 -4.48
CA GLN A 96 2.33 -21.34 -5.27
C GLN A 96 2.51 -22.73 -4.63
N ARG A 97 2.67 -22.81 -3.31
CA ARG A 97 2.73 -24.10 -2.61
C ARG A 97 1.43 -24.90 -2.75
N GLU A 98 0.29 -24.22 -2.63
CA GLU A 98 -1.02 -24.84 -2.84
C GLU A 98 -1.20 -25.36 -4.27
N LEU A 99 -0.75 -24.60 -5.27
CA LEU A 99 -0.78 -25.01 -6.67
C LEU A 99 0.03 -26.29 -6.88
N THR A 100 1.26 -26.34 -6.35
CA THR A 100 2.11 -27.54 -6.42
C THR A 100 1.43 -28.74 -5.79
N ALA A 101 0.88 -28.60 -4.59
CA ALA A 101 0.18 -29.69 -3.91
C ALA A 101 -1.05 -30.18 -4.69
N CYS A 102 -1.83 -29.29 -5.32
CA CYS A 102 -2.97 -29.66 -6.16
C CYS A 102 -2.53 -30.38 -7.45
N ALA A 103 -1.42 -29.93 -8.06
CA ALA A 103 -0.88 -30.56 -9.25
C ALA A 103 -0.35 -31.98 -8.95
N GLU A 104 0.30 -32.17 -7.79
CA GLU A 104 0.79 -33.47 -7.33
C GLU A 104 -0.34 -34.45 -6.98
N SER A 105 -1.46 -33.95 -6.45
CA SER A 105 -2.62 -34.78 -6.12
C SER A 105 -3.56 -35.06 -7.29
N GLY A 106 -3.31 -34.45 -8.47
CA GLY A 106 -4.14 -34.59 -9.67
C GLY A 106 -5.42 -33.74 -9.67
N ASP A 107 -5.56 -32.79 -8.75
CA ASP A 107 -6.67 -31.82 -8.74
C ASP A 107 -6.39 -30.67 -9.73
N PHE A 108 -6.54 -30.98 -11.02
CA PHE A 108 -6.25 -30.04 -12.11
C PHE A 108 -7.25 -28.88 -12.19
N ILE A 109 -8.48 -29.05 -11.68
CA ILE A 109 -9.48 -27.99 -11.65
C ILE A 109 -9.01 -26.91 -10.68
N ARG A 110 -8.66 -27.29 -9.45
CA ARG A 110 -8.15 -26.35 -8.45
C ARG A 110 -6.81 -25.76 -8.87
N ALA A 111 -5.92 -26.55 -9.47
CA ALA A 111 -4.66 -26.05 -10.01
C ALA A 111 -4.86 -24.97 -11.08
N SER A 112 -5.83 -25.16 -11.99
CA SER A 112 -6.18 -24.16 -13.02
C SER A 112 -6.70 -22.86 -12.40
N LEU A 113 -7.56 -22.94 -11.38
CA LEU A 113 -8.07 -21.77 -10.66
C LEU A 113 -6.95 -21.02 -9.92
N LEU A 114 -6.07 -21.75 -9.22
CA LEU A 114 -4.92 -21.18 -8.51
C LEU A 114 -3.93 -20.52 -9.48
N SER A 115 -3.73 -21.07 -10.68
CA SER A 115 -2.90 -20.47 -11.72
C SER A 115 -3.42 -19.09 -12.14
N LYS A 116 -4.75 -18.93 -12.31
CA LYS A 116 -5.38 -17.64 -12.63
C LYS A 116 -5.22 -16.65 -11.48
N GLU A 117 -5.44 -17.10 -10.25
CA GLU A 117 -5.25 -16.27 -9.04
C GLU A 117 -3.81 -15.78 -8.91
N LEU A 118 -2.82 -16.66 -9.13
CA LEU A 118 -1.40 -16.32 -9.10
C LEU A 118 -1.01 -15.27 -10.14
N VAL A 119 -1.61 -15.31 -11.34
CA VAL A 119 -1.38 -14.26 -12.35
C VAL A 119 -1.89 -12.91 -11.85
N ALA A 120 -3.06 -12.86 -11.20
CA ALA A 120 -3.58 -11.63 -10.62
C ALA A 120 -2.70 -11.12 -9.47
N ILE A 121 -2.32 -11.99 -8.53
CA ILE A 121 -1.46 -11.62 -7.39
C ILE A 121 -0.13 -11.09 -7.91
N LYS A 122 0.53 -11.81 -8.82
CA LYS A 122 1.81 -11.39 -9.41
C LYS A 122 1.71 -10.02 -10.07
N ALA A 123 0.67 -9.80 -10.88
CA ALA A 123 0.47 -8.51 -11.54
C ALA A 123 0.27 -7.36 -10.54
N LYS A 124 -0.47 -7.62 -9.45
CA LYS A 124 -0.65 -6.64 -8.37
C LYS A 124 0.67 -6.34 -7.66
N VAL A 125 1.45 -7.37 -7.31
CA VAL A 125 2.78 -7.26 -6.69
C VAL A 125 3.70 -6.38 -7.54
N GLU A 126 3.81 -6.67 -8.84
CA GLU A 126 4.64 -5.90 -9.77
C GLU A 126 4.19 -4.43 -9.87
N ALA A 127 2.87 -4.18 -9.88
CA ALA A 127 2.34 -2.82 -9.92
C ALA A 127 2.57 -2.04 -8.62
N CYS A 128 2.36 -2.66 -7.46
CA CYS A 128 2.64 -2.06 -6.15
C CYS A 128 4.14 -1.76 -5.99
N GLN A 129 5.00 -2.69 -6.41
CA GLN A 129 6.45 -2.50 -6.42
C GLN A 129 6.86 -1.33 -7.31
N ALA A 130 6.33 -1.25 -8.54
CA ALA A 130 6.59 -0.13 -9.44
C ALA A 130 6.10 1.21 -8.85
N ALA A 131 4.90 1.24 -8.27
CA ALA A 131 4.37 2.44 -7.62
C ALA A 131 5.25 2.88 -6.44
N HIS A 132 5.68 1.95 -5.59
CA HIS A 132 6.61 2.22 -4.50
C HIS A 132 7.92 2.82 -5.02
N HIS A 133 8.53 2.23 -6.04
CA HIS A 133 9.77 2.75 -6.63
C HIS A 133 9.61 4.16 -7.20
N GLU A 134 8.51 4.47 -7.89
CA GLU A 134 8.27 5.81 -8.42
C GLU A 134 8.07 6.86 -7.31
N LEU A 135 7.44 6.48 -6.20
CA LEU A 135 7.28 7.34 -5.02
C LEU A 135 8.60 7.56 -4.30
N ASP A 136 9.42 6.51 -4.17
CA ASP A 136 10.76 6.59 -3.60
C ASP A 136 11.68 7.50 -4.43
N ASP A 137 11.62 7.36 -5.76
CA ASP A 137 12.31 8.22 -6.71
C ASP A 137 11.88 9.69 -6.57
N LEU A 138 10.57 9.94 -6.41
CA LEU A 138 10.02 11.28 -6.20
C LEU A 138 10.56 11.91 -4.91
N VAL A 139 10.58 11.16 -3.80
CA VAL A 139 11.09 11.60 -2.50
C VAL A 139 12.60 11.89 -2.59
N THR A 140 13.36 10.96 -3.14
CA THR A 140 14.82 11.04 -3.28
C THR A 140 15.25 12.22 -4.16
N LYS A 141 14.65 12.37 -5.35
CA LYS A 141 14.95 13.50 -6.26
C LYS A 141 14.52 14.85 -5.69
N SER A 142 13.58 14.85 -4.75
CA SER A 142 13.12 16.07 -4.09
C SER A 142 13.88 16.41 -2.82
N LYS A 143 14.80 15.56 -2.38
CA LYS A 143 15.60 15.74 -1.16
C LYS A 143 14.73 16.01 0.08
N ILE A 144 13.57 15.36 0.14
CA ILE A 144 12.61 15.56 1.23
C ILE A 144 12.92 14.57 2.32
N THR A 145 13.09 15.07 3.54
CA THR A 145 13.22 14.22 4.72
C THR A 145 11.85 13.72 5.14
N ALA A 146 11.78 12.45 5.58
CA ALA A 146 10.58 11.90 6.17
C ALA A 146 10.05 12.84 7.27
N PRO A 147 8.72 13.08 7.35
CA PRO A 147 8.15 13.81 8.46
C PRO A 147 8.59 13.13 9.75
N ARG A 148 9.26 13.87 10.64
CA ARG A 148 9.41 13.41 12.03
C ARG A 148 8.00 13.41 12.59
N GLU A 149 7.40 12.24 12.76
CA GLU A 149 6.21 12.12 13.58
C GLU A 149 6.57 12.70 14.95
N ALA A 150 5.96 13.84 15.30
CA ALA A 150 5.90 14.18 16.71
C ALA A 150 5.19 12.99 17.38
N PRO A 151 5.74 12.43 18.47
CA PRO A 151 5.02 11.40 19.19
C PRO A 151 3.63 11.95 19.46
N ILE A 152 2.61 11.22 19.02
CA ILE A 152 1.25 11.47 19.44
C ILE A 152 1.33 11.33 20.97
N SER A 153 1.37 12.46 21.68
CA SER A 153 1.13 12.47 23.12
C SER A 153 -0.28 11.94 23.28
N LEU A 154 -0.38 10.64 23.49
CA LEU A 154 -1.61 10.03 23.98
C LEU A 154 -1.97 10.82 25.24
N PRO A 155 -3.21 11.35 25.37
CA PRO A 155 -3.64 11.89 26.65
C PRO A 155 -3.51 10.76 27.66
N GLU A 156 -2.67 10.96 28.67
CA GLU A 156 -2.51 10.04 29.79
C GLU A 156 -3.92 9.72 30.31
N GLU A 157 -4.38 8.49 30.06
CA GLU A 157 -5.46 7.93 30.84
C GLU A 157 -4.98 7.99 32.29
N GLN A 158 -5.59 8.89 33.06
CA GLN A 158 -5.47 8.95 34.50
C GLN A 158 -5.98 7.61 35.05
N VAL A 159 -5.09 6.62 35.14
CA VAL A 159 -5.31 5.43 35.92
C VAL A 159 -5.27 5.88 37.38
N ILE A 160 -6.47 6.13 37.89
CA ILE A 160 -6.75 6.40 39.30
C ILE A 160 -6.12 5.25 40.10
N VAL A 161 -5.01 5.55 40.77
CA VAL A 161 -4.38 4.64 41.73
C VAL A 161 -5.38 4.42 42.88
N PRO A 162 -5.84 3.19 43.17
CA PRO A 162 -6.70 2.95 44.31
C PRO A 162 -5.91 3.23 45.59
N THR A 163 -6.34 4.26 46.32
CA THR A 163 -5.77 4.62 47.61
C THR A 163 -6.11 3.53 48.62
N GLU A 164 -5.16 2.66 48.93
CA GLU A 164 -5.26 1.76 50.08
C GLU A 164 -5.35 2.61 51.35
N ARG A 165 -6.56 2.65 51.91
CA ARG A 165 -6.83 3.26 53.22
C ARG A 165 -6.17 2.38 54.28
N LEU A 166 -4.97 2.74 54.70
CA LEU A 166 -4.35 2.23 55.92
C LEU A 166 -5.27 2.53 57.11
N ALA A 167 -5.82 1.48 57.71
CA ALA A 167 -6.61 1.54 58.92
C ALA A 167 -5.78 2.17 60.06
N LYS A 168 -6.31 3.24 60.66
CA LYS A 168 -5.76 3.82 61.89
C LYS A 168 -6.02 2.84 63.05
N VAL A 169 -4.95 2.20 63.52
CA VAL A 169 -4.93 1.44 64.78
C VAL A 169 -5.19 2.40 65.93
N ILE A 170 -6.25 2.15 66.69
CA ILE A 170 -6.63 2.88 67.92
C ILE A 170 -5.77 2.34 69.07
N PRO A 171 -5.04 3.18 69.84
CA PRO A 171 -4.36 2.72 71.04
C PRO A 171 -5.34 2.64 72.23
N LEU A 172 -5.51 1.44 72.78
CA LEU A 172 -6.21 1.19 74.05
C LEU A 172 -5.42 1.80 75.22
N ARG A 173 -6.01 2.74 75.96
CA ARG A 173 -5.50 3.15 77.28
C ARG A 173 -5.91 2.12 78.34
N LYS A 174 -4.92 1.75 79.15
CA LYS A 174 -4.97 0.84 80.29
C LYS A 174 -5.83 1.40 81.42
N HIS A 175 -6.53 0.52 82.13
CA HIS A 175 -6.79 0.61 83.56
C HIS A 175 -6.16 -0.60 84.24
#